data_AF-A0A7D8UDU1-F1
#
_entry.id   AF-A0A7D8UDU1-F1
#
_cell.length_a   1.000
_cell.length_b   1.000
_cell.length_c   1.000
_cell.angle_alpha   90.00
_cell.angle_beta   90.00
_cell.angle_gamma   90.00
#
_symmetry.space_group_name_H-M   'P 1'
#
loop_
_entity.id
_entity.type
_entity.pdbx_description
1 polymer ?
#
loop_
_entity_poly.entity_id
_entity_poly.type
_entity_poly.pdbx_seq_one_letter_code
_entity_poly.pdbx_strand_id
1 'polypeptide(L)'
;MGVFGALYETVEYRLEYDFAEEARPRFLDNWIALTNIPVVRNVIVGHYFEPFSLERYTPNRFITFNERSLADTFAPARNMGMMIYGNALDEKLTFGVGAFRSNSNDYGEDVSYRSGYAGTAHATYLAWFRELNEYQVSLLHLGGSFSYRTSGDDPVRYATRPSIRMRQQDVAGVPVFVDTGEMPDVSQIYLAGVEAAWVHGPFSVQSEYIQSQLVRTANDNPTFHAGYVYGSWFLTGEGRSYSPTSILGRFREGIFQRITPRSNVFDRSERQGWTGLGAMELAVRWSYIDLNDAGVRGGYMEEMTYGVNWYLNKYTRVSLNYVRPDLHDPDQGESDANMYSLRFQFEF
;
A
#
# COMPACT_ATOMS: atom_id res chain seq x y z
N MET A 1 2.66 -12.30 -12.98
CA MET A 1 3.93 -13.04 -13.15
C MET A 1 5.03 -12.02 -13.40
N GLY A 2 6.22 -12.25 -12.86
CA GLY A 2 7.33 -11.34 -13.09
C GLY A 2 8.68 -12.03 -13.10
N VAL A 3 9.65 -11.38 -13.74
CA VAL A 3 11.06 -11.75 -13.74
C VAL A 3 11.82 -10.59 -13.14
N PHE A 4 12.68 -10.88 -12.17
CA PHE A 4 13.56 -9.90 -11.57
C PHE A 4 14.95 -10.50 -11.39
N GLY A 5 15.96 -9.65 -11.37
CA GLY A 5 17.34 -10.10 -11.25
C GLY A 5 18.30 -8.94 -11.16
N ALA A 6 19.59 -9.28 -11.17
CA ALA A 6 20.65 -8.31 -11.22
C ALA A 6 21.61 -8.65 -12.37
N LEU A 7 22.13 -7.61 -13.01
CA LEU A 7 23.17 -7.69 -14.02
C LEU A 7 24.40 -6.97 -13.46
N TYR A 8 25.55 -7.66 -13.43
CA TYR A 8 26.74 -7.19 -12.70
C TYR A 8 26.43 -6.91 -11.22
N GLU A 9 27.33 -6.20 -10.53
CA GLU A 9 27.17 -5.84 -9.11
C GLU A 9 26.41 -4.52 -8.88
N THR A 10 25.93 -3.88 -9.95
CA THR A 10 25.43 -2.50 -9.92
C THR A 10 24.10 -2.28 -10.62
N VAL A 11 23.54 -3.27 -11.32
CA VAL A 11 22.26 -3.11 -12.04
C VAL A 11 21.25 -4.11 -11.50
N GLU A 12 20.09 -3.62 -11.08
CA GLU A 12 18.91 -4.42 -10.74
C GLU A 12 17.80 -4.17 -11.77
N TYR A 13 16.98 -5.18 -12.04
CA TYR A 13 15.81 -5.02 -12.90
C TYR A 13 14.64 -5.84 -12.37
N ARG A 14 13.42 -5.36 -12.67
CA ARG A 14 12.17 -6.07 -12.42
C ARG A 14 11.22 -5.81 -13.59
N LEU A 15 10.61 -6.88 -14.08
CA LEU A 15 9.58 -6.87 -15.11
C LEU A 15 8.40 -7.70 -14.61
N GLU A 16 7.29 -7.07 -14.30
CA GLU A 16 6.12 -7.72 -13.70
C GLU A 16 4.84 -7.32 -14.43
N TYR A 17 4.03 -8.34 -14.72
CA TYR A 17 2.79 -8.24 -15.48
C TYR A 17 1.65 -8.91 -14.71
N ASP A 18 0.49 -8.25 -14.69
CA ASP A 18 -0.76 -8.82 -14.21
C ASP A 18 -1.57 -9.34 -15.40
N PHE A 19 -1.99 -10.60 -15.32
CA PHE A 19 -2.77 -11.30 -16.35
C PHE A 19 -4.24 -11.47 -15.93
N ALA A 20 -4.67 -10.86 -14.82
CA ALA A 20 -6.04 -10.98 -14.34
C ALA A 20 -7.09 -10.28 -15.22
N GLU A 21 -6.69 -9.37 -16.11
CA GLU A 21 -7.59 -8.72 -17.06
C GLU A 21 -7.61 -9.44 -18.42
N GLU A 22 -8.80 -9.78 -18.93
CA GLU A 22 -9.01 -10.61 -20.13
C GLU A 22 -8.42 -10.02 -21.42
N ALA A 23 -8.29 -8.69 -21.52
CA ALA A 23 -8.00 -8.03 -22.80
C ALA A 23 -6.52 -7.68 -23.02
N ARG A 24 -5.78 -7.31 -21.97
CA ARG A 24 -4.36 -6.96 -22.06
C ARG A 24 -3.68 -7.07 -20.69
N PRO A 25 -2.48 -7.67 -20.61
CA PRO A 25 -1.72 -7.69 -19.38
C PRO A 25 -1.40 -6.27 -18.90
N ARG A 26 -1.61 -5.99 -17.62
CA ARG A 26 -1.25 -4.72 -16.99
C ARG A 26 0.20 -4.74 -16.53
N PHE A 27 0.87 -3.60 -16.62
CA PHE A 27 2.19 -3.41 -16.05
C PHE A 27 2.07 -3.21 -14.54
N LEU A 28 2.73 -4.08 -13.78
CA LEU A 28 2.99 -3.85 -12.37
C LEU A 28 4.32 -3.10 -12.27
N ASP A 29 5.34 -3.68 -11.65
CA ASP A 29 6.67 -3.09 -11.57
C ASP A 29 7.49 -3.42 -12.83
N ASN A 30 7.85 -2.42 -13.61
CA ASN A 30 8.72 -2.54 -14.79
C ASN A 30 9.79 -1.46 -14.76
N TRP A 31 10.98 -1.80 -14.27
CA TRP A 31 12.04 -0.82 -13.99
C TRP A 31 13.45 -1.41 -14.06
N ILE A 32 14.41 -0.49 -14.20
CA ILE A 32 15.85 -0.74 -14.05
C ILE A 32 16.38 0.20 -12.99
N ALA A 33 17.24 -0.31 -12.11
CA ALA A 33 17.93 0.48 -11.10
C ALA A 33 19.45 0.33 -11.22
N LEU A 34 20.15 1.44 -11.09
CA LEU A 34 21.58 1.52 -10.90
C LEU A 34 21.87 1.72 -9.42
N THR A 35 22.66 0.83 -8.83
CA THR A 35 23.00 0.83 -7.41
C THR A 35 24.47 1.18 -7.17
N ASN A 36 24.78 1.63 -5.96
CA ASN A 36 26.13 2.05 -5.53
C ASN A 36 26.73 3.21 -6.34
N ILE A 37 25.89 4.14 -6.78
CA ILE A 37 26.35 5.37 -7.40
C ILE A 37 26.94 6.29 -6.31
N PRO A 38 28.16 6.81 -6.48
CA PRO A 38 28.72 7.82 -5.58
C PRO A 38 27.75 8.99 -5.42
N VAL A 39 27.61 9.53 -4.20
CA VAL A 39 26.69 10.64 -3.84
C VAL A 39 25.21 10.23 -3.73
N VAL A 40 24.60 9.70 -4.78
CA VAL A 40 23.12 9.50 -4.84
C VAL A 40 22.64 8.12 -4.38
N ARG A 41 23.55 7.21 -4.03
CA ARG A 41 23.27 5.81 -3.63
C ARG A 41 22.68 4.99 -4.77
N ASN A 42 21.39 5.14 -5.06
CA ASN A 42 20.70 4.36 -6.09
C ASN A 42 19.80 5.27 -6.93
N VAL A 43 19.70 4.94 -8.21
CA VAL A 43 18.80 5.59 -9.16
C VAL A 43 17.95 4.50 -9.81
N ILE A 44 16.63 4.66 -9.78
CA ILE A 44 15.67 3.78 -10.42
C ILE A 44 14.89 4.56 -11.47
N VAL A 45 14.61 3.92 -12.61
CA VAL A 45 13.83 4.48 -13.73
C VAL A 45 12.88 3.41 -14.27
N GLY A 46 11.64 3.80 -14.56
CA GLY A 46 10.62 2.92 -15.12
C GLY A 46 9.24 3.18 -14.53
N HIS A 47 8.38 2.17 -14.61
CA HIS A 47 7.02 2.17 -14.07
C HIS A 47 6.97 1.38 -12.75
N TYR A 48 6.78 2.06 -11.64
CA TYR A 48 6.80 1.47 -10.29
C TYR A 48 6.06 2.35 -9.30
N PHE A 49 5.84 1.87 -8.07
CA PHE A 49 5.19 2.67 -7.02
C PHE A 49 5.96 3.95 -6.73
N GLU A 50 5.25 5.07 -6.65
CA GLU A 50 5.81 6.28 -6.06
C GLU A 50 6.17 6.01 -4.58
N PRO A 51 7.23 6.61 -4.03
CA PRO A 51 7.61 6.43 -2.63
C PRO A 51 6.63 7.23 -1.76
N PHE A 52 5.49 6.64 -1.40
CA PHE A 52 4.44 7.27 -0.60
C PHE A 52 3.61 6.21 0.11
N SER A 53 3.34 6.41 1.41
CA SER A 53 2.52 5.52 2.26
C SER A 53 3.09 4.11 2.45
N LEU A 54 3.25 3.69 3.70
CA LEU A 54 3.72 2.35 4.07
C LEU A 54 2.77 1.26 3.56
N GLU A 55 1.46 1.42 3.70
CA GLU A 55 0.45 0.46 3.24
C GLU A 55 0.42 0.36 1.72
N ARG A 56 0.50 1.48 1.00
CA ARG A 56 0.56 1.51 -0.47
C ARG A 56 1.85 0.88 -1.00
N TYR A 57 2.99 1.28 -0.43
CA TYR A 57 4.32 0.83 -0.85
C TYR A 57 4.57 -0.64 -0.51
N THR A 58 3.93 -1.17 0.55
CA THR A 58 3.94 -2.60 0.87
C THR A 58 3.19 -3.40 -0.20
N PRO A 59 3.79 -4.46 -0.78
CA PRO A 59 3.10 -5.33 -1.74
C PRO A 59 1.81 -5.94 -1.18
N ASN A 60 0.78 -6.06 -2.03
CA ASN A 60 -0.55 -6.59 -1.65
C ASN A 60 -0.50 -7.98 -0.99
N ARG A 61 0.53 -8.78 -1.27
CA ARG A 61 0.72 -10.11 -0.69
C ARG A 61 1.14 -10.09 0.79
N PHE A 62 1.61 -8.94 1.29
CA PHE A 62 2.16 -8.76 2.64
C PHE A 62 1.31 -7.85 3.54
N ILE A 63 0.20 -7.28 3.04
CA ILE A 63 -0.73 -6.52 3.87
C ILE A 63 -1.56 -7.43 4.80
N THR A 64 -1.93 -6.93 5.98
CA THR A 64 -2.65 -7.71 7.01
C THR A 64 -4.11 -7.97 6.64
N PHE A 65 -4.77 -7.05 5.95
CA PHE A 65 -6.16 -7.19 5.51
C PHE A 65 -6.23 -7.58 4.03
N ASN A 66 -7.40 -8.03 3.57
CA ASN A 66 -7.61 -8.38 2.16
C ASN A 66 -7.53 -7.13 1.26
N GLU A 67 -7.91 -5.97 1.76
CA GLU A 67 -7.79 -4.70 1.05
C GLU A 67 -7.07 -3.66 1.91
N ARG A 68 -6.47 -2.67 1.24
CA ARG A 68 -5.90 -1.49 1.90
C ARG A 68 -7.00 -0.64 2.54
N SER A 69 -6.61 0.29 3.41
CA SER A 69 -7.50 1.20 4.10
C SER A 69 -8.11 2.25 3.18
N LEU A 70 -9.03 3.06 3.71
CA LEU A 70 -9.61 4.19 2.97
C LEU A 70 -8.58 5.28 2.66
N ALA A 71 -7.50 5.37 3.44
CA ALA A 71 -6.39 6.30 3.21
C ALA A 71 -5.64 6.02 1.89
N ASP A 72 -5.69 4.77 1.41
CA ASP A 72 -5.13 4.37 0.11
C ASP A 72 -5.71 5.14 -1.08
N THR A 73 -6.89 5.76 -0.90
CA THR A 73 -7.55 6.63 -1.90
C THR A 73 -6.67 7.81 -2.33
N PHE A 74 -5.86 8.35 -1.41
CA PHE A 74 -4.96 9.46 -1.71
C PHE A 74 -3.53 9.01 -2.07
N ALA A 75 -3.14 7.79 -1.70
CA ALA A 75 -1.78 7.31 -1.91
C ALA A 75 -1.52 7.02 -3.41
N PRO A 76 -0.58 7.73 -4.06
CA PRO A 76 -0.26 7.50 -5.46
C PRO A 76 0.14 6.05 -5.72
N ALA A 77 -0.33 5.50 -6.85
CA ALA A 77 -0.05 4.13 -7.24
C ALA A 77 1.27 4.04 -8.02
N ARG A 78 1.30 3.21 -9.06
CA ARG A 78 2.45 3.08 -9.94
C ARG A 78 2.40 4.14 -11.01
N ASN A 79 3.55 4.77 -11.26
CA ASN A 79 3.69 5.73 -12.33
C ASN A 79 5.05 5.58 -13.02
N MET A 80 5.12 6.03 -14.27
CA MET A 80 6.38 6.16 -14.99
C MET A 80 7.19 7.31 -14.40
N GLY A 81 8.44 7.06 -14.01
CA GLY A 81 9.28 8.09 -13.42
C GLY A 81 10.71 7.67 -13.18
N MET A 82 11.41 8.54 -12.44
CA MET A 82 12.75 8.30 -11.93
C MET A 82 12.84 8.71 -10.46
N MET A 83 13.63 7.98 -9.67
CA MET A 83 13.80 8.26 -8.25
C MET A 83 15.24 8.02 -7.81
N ILE A 84 15.72 8.90 -6.95
CA ILE A 84 16.92 8.66 -6.12
C ILE A 84 16.45 8.10 -4.79
N TYR A 85 17.07 7.01 -4.35
CA TYR A 85 16.69 6.35 -3.10
C TYR A 85 17.88 5.68 -2.41
N GLY A 86 17.76 5.47 -1.11
CA GLY A 86 18.81 4.81 -0.36
C GLY A 86 18.55 4.77 1.14
N ASN A 87 19.53 4.21 1.85
CA ASN A 87 19.56 4.23 3.30
C ASN A 87 20.66 5.16 3.82
N ALA A 88 20.47 5.66 5.05
CA ALA A 88 21.45 6.41 5.81
C ALA A 88 21.37 6.06 7.31
N LEU A 89 22.28 6.61 8.12
CA LEU A 89 22.33 6.41 9.57
C LEU A 89 22.36 4.93 9.98
N ASP A 90 23.29 4.16 9.40
CA ASP A 90 23.43 2.72 9.63
C ASP A 90 22.11 1.95 9.39
N GLU A 91 21.50 2.19 8.23
CA GLU A 91 20.24 1.56 7.77
C GLU A 91 18.98 1.94 8.57
N LYS A 92 19.08 2.91 9.50
CA LYS A 92 17.91 3.39 10.26
C LYS A 92 17.03 4.35 9.48
N LEU A 93 17.61 5.11 8.56
CA LEU A 93 16.87 6.01 7.69
C LEU A 93 16.73 5.37 6.30
N THR A 94 15.52 5.33 5.77
CA THR A 94 15.24 5.06 4.35
C THR A 94 14.67 6.32 3.73
N PHE A 95 15.07 6.65 2.51
CA PHE A 95 14.51 7.79 1.79
C PHE A 95 14.35 7.48 0.30
N GLY A 96 13.38 8.15 -0.32
CA GLY A 96 13.17 8.18 -1.76
C GLY A 96 12.67 9.56 -2.19
N VAL A 97 13.25 10.10 -3.26
CA VAL A 97 12.82 11.36 -3.88
C VAL A 97 12.79 11.17 -5.39
N GLY A 98 11.64 11.37 -6.01
CA GLY A 98 11.45 11.09 -7.43
C GLY A 98 10.53 12.06 -8.15
N ALA A 99 10.63 12.02 -9.47
CA ALA A 99 9.76 12.72 -10.41
C ALA A 99 9.04 11.71 -11.28
N PHE A 100 7.72 11.88 -11.41
CA PHE A 100 6.81 10.92 -12.04
C PHE A 100 5.85 11.63 -12.99
N ARG A 101 5.32 10.89 -13.95
CA ARG A 101 4.11 11.28 -14.70
C ARG A 101 2.91 10.94 -13.84
N SER A 102 2.14 11.93 -13.39
CA SER A 102 1.09 11.72 -12.38
C SER A 102 -0.12 10.93 -12.88
N ASN A 103 -0.28 10.80 -14.20
CA ASN A 103 -1.42 10.22 -14.89
C ASN A 103 -1.01 9.06 -15.83
N SER A 104 0.18 8.47 -15.66
CA SER A 104 0.52 7.27 -16.46
C SER A 104 -0.43 6.14 -16.10
N ASN A 105 -1.07 5.53 -17.10
CA ASN A 105 -1.99 4.44 -16.86
C ASN A 105 -1.24 3.12 -16.56
N ASP A 106 -1.98 2.08 -16.13
CA ASP A 106 -1.46 0.74 -15.83
C ASP A 106 -0.81 0.01 -17.01
N TYR A 107 -0.71 0.64 -18.18
CA TYR A 107 -0.09 0.11 -19.39
C TYR A 107 1.16 0.92 -19.77
N GLY A 108 1.62 1.83 -18.90
CA GLY A 108 2.75 2.71 -19.15
C GLY A 108 2.53 3.66 -20.33
N GLU A 109 1.29 3.76 -20.83
CA GLU A 109 0.93 4.67 -21.90
C GLU A 109 0.65 6.05 -21.30
N ASP A 110 1.42 7.03 -21.77
CA ASP A 110 1.14 8.44 -21.60
C ASP A 110 0.75 8.98 -22.99
N VAL A 111 -0.53 8.84 -23.35
CA VAL A 111 -1.02 9.14 -24.71
C VAL A 111 -1.30 10.65 -24.91
N SER A 112 -1.09 11.49 -23.89
CA SER A 112 -1.40 12.93 -23.97
C SER A 112 -0.13 13.78 -23.85
N TYR A 113 0.02 14.76 -24.75
CA TYR A 113 1.12 15.74 -24.72
C TYR A 113 1.03 16.72 -23.52
N ARG A 114 0.02 16.55 -22.66
CA ARG A 114 -0.37 17.46 -21.57
C ARG A 114 -0.57 16.74 -20.23
N SER A 115 -0.01 15.54 -20.09
CA SER A 115 -0.10 14.77 -18.85
C SER A 115 0.55 15.50 -17.68
N GLY A 116 -0.06 15.35 -16.51
CA GLY A 116 0.46 15.90 -15.27
C GLY A 116 1.80 15.30 -14.87
N TYR A 117 2.56 16.05 -14.06
CA TYR A 117 3.78 15.59 -13.41
C TYR A 117 3.62 15.61 -11.89
N ALA A 118 4.41 14.78 -11.22
CA ALA A 118 4.49 14.70 -9.77
C ALA A 118 5.93 14.73 -9.30
N GLY A 119 6.19 15.46 -8.22
CA GLY A 119 7.40 15.35 -7.41
C GLY A 119 7.04 14.73 -6.07
N THR A 120 7.58 13.56 -5.76
CA THR A 120 7.21 12.77 -4.59
C THR A 120 8.44 12.43 -3.76
N ALA A 121 8.34 12.66 -2.45
CA ALA A 121 9.37 12.38 -1.48
C ALA A 121 8.81 11.61 -0.29
N HIS A 122 9.59 10.68 0.24
CA HIS A 122 9.25 9.91 1.43
C HIS A 122 10.50 9.54 2.19
N ALA A 123 10.39 9.56 3.51
CA ALA A 123 11.45 9.15 4.41
C ALA A 123 10.87 8.40 5.60
N THR A 124 11.57 7.35 6.01
CA THR A 124 11.21 6.55 7.18
C THR A 124 12.42 6.39 8.10
N TYR A 125 12.16 6.38 9.40
CA TYR A 125 13.14 6.28 10.45
C TYR A 125 12.75 5.16 11.41
N LEU A 126 13.67 4.20 11.56
CA LEU A 126 13.61 3.18 12.60
C LEU A 126 14.19 3.75 13.89
N ALA A 127 13.32 4.35 14.70
CA ALA A 127 13.67 4.86 16.02
C ALA A 127 14.19 3.76 16.95
N TRP A 128 13.66 2.54 16.79
CA TRP A 128 14.12 1.34 17.48
C TRP A 128 13.98 0.14 16.53
N PHE A 129 14.98 -0.73 16.49
CA PHE A 129 14.89 -2.08 15.97
C PHE A 129 15.68 -3.07 16.86
N ARG A 130 15.09 -4.22 17.19
CA ARG A 130 15.73 -5.31 17.92
C ARG A 130 15.12 -6.65 17.50
N GLU A 131 15.97 -7.61 17.15
CA GLU A 131 15.56 -9.00 17.02
C GLU A 131 15.39 -9.61 18.41
N LEU A 132 14.23 -10.24 18.65
CA LEU A 132 13.91 -10.92 19.91
C LEU A 132 14.22 -12.41 19.82
N ASN A 133 13.92 -13.00 18.67
CA ASN A 133 14.25 -14.38 18.25
C ASN A 133 14.03 -14.50 16.73
N GLU A 134 14.20 -15.70 16.18
CA GLU A 134 14.07 -15.96 14.74
C GLU A 134 12.67 -15.67 14.14
N TYR A 135 11.63 -15.54 14.98
CA TYR A 135 10.25 -15.26 14.54
C TYR A 135 9.73 -13.88 14.95
N GLN A 136 10.48 -13.14 15.76
CA GLN A 136 9.96 -11.95 16.45
C GLN A 136 10.98 -10.82 16.48
N VAL A 137 10.47 -9.62 16.26
CA VAL A 137 11.21 -8.37 16.39
C VAL A 137 10.48 -7.42 17.34
N SER A 138 11.20 -6.41 17.82
CA SER A 138 10.62 -5.21 18.38
C SER A 138 11.14 -4.00 17.63
N LEU A 139 10.23 -3.17 17.10
CA LEU A 139 10.60 -2.00 16.34
C LEU A 139 9.61 -0.85 16.52
N LEU A 140 10.11 0.36 16.24
CA LEU A 140 9.33 1.57 16.06
C LEU A 140 9.75 2.23 14.74
N HIS A 141 8.85 2.18 13.78
CA HIS A 141 8.92 2.84 12.49
C HIS A 141 8.15 4.15 12.57
N LEU A 142 8.75 5.23 12.08
CA LEU A 142 8.10 6.52 11.86
C LEU A 142 8.41 6.96 10.43
N GLY A 143 7.44 7.54 9.73
CA GLY A 143 7.67 8.01 8.37
C GLY A 143 6.80 9.20 8.01
N GLY A 144 7.17 9.82 6.90
CA GLY A 144 6.41 10.91 6.32
C GLY A 144 6.63 10.99 4.82
N SER A 145 5.58 11.39 4.10
CA SER A 145 5.58 11.53 2.65
C SER A 145 4.98 12.87 2.22
N PHE A 146 5.44 13.36 1.08
CA PHE A 146 4.92 14.56 0.43
C PHE A 146 4.92 14.36 -1.08
N SER A 147 3.84 14.78 -1.75
CA SER A 147 3.76 14.78 -3.21
C SER A 147 3.13 16.09 -3.70
N TYR A 148 3.83 16.78 -4.59
CA TYR A 148 3.26 17.85 -5.40
C TYR A 148 2.90 17.29 -6.76
N ARG A 149 1.68 17.54 -7.23
CA ARG A 149 1.18 17.02 -8.51
C ARG A 149 0.46 18.11 -9.29
N THR A 150 0.54 18.05 -10.62
CA THR A 150 -0.35 18.81 -11.50
C THR A 150 -1.35 17.87 -12.14
N SER A 151 -2.61 18.28 -12.30
CA SER A 151 -3.65 17.49 -12.97
C SER A 151 -3.49 17.47 -14.50
N GLY A 152 -2.88 18.49 -15.09
CA GLY A 152 -2.88 18.68 -16.55
C GLY A 152 -4.26 19.12 -17.01
N ASP A 153 -4.76 18.51 -18.09
CA ASP A 153 -6.12 18.74 -18.60
C ASP A 153 -7.14 17.72 -18.05
N ASP A 154 -6.70 16.77 -17.21
CA ASP A 154 -7.55 15.68 -16.72
C ASP A 154 -8.36 16.10 -15.48
N PRO A 155 -9.68 15.82 -15.44
CA PRO A 155 -10.48 16.07 -14.26
C PRO A 155 -10.03 15.19 -13.09
N VAL A 156 -10.05 15.75 -11.88
CA VAL A 156 -9.68 15.03 -10.66
C VAL A 156 -10.92 14.52 -9.95
N ARG A 157 -10.91 13.25 -9.52
CA ARG A 157 -11.99 12.63 -8.76
C ARG A 157 -11.43 11.73 -7.67
N TYR A 158 -11.90 11.91 -6.44
CA TYR A 158 -11.69 10.94 -5.37
C TYR A 158 -12.97 10.16 -5.15
N ALA A 159 -12.88 8.85 -5.33
CA ALA A 159 -13.99 7.94 -5.18
C ALA A 159 -13.49 6.64 -4.56
N THR A 160 -14.14 6.17 -3.51
CA THR A 160 -13.76 4.90 -2.90
C THR A 160 -14.96 4.07 -2.43
N ARG A 161 -14.68 2.78 -2.30
CA ARG A 161 -15.60 1.74 -1.85
C ARG A 161 -15.12 1.28 -0.47
N PRO A 162 -15.97 0.63 0.33
CA PRO A 162 -15.51 -0.12 1.50
C PRO A 162 -14.38 -1.09 1.12
N SER A 163 -13.56 -1.49 2.09
CA SER A 163 -12.34 -2.32 1.97
C SER A 163 -12.62 -3.77 1.57
N ILE A 164 -13.41 -3.96 0.52
CA ILE A 164 -13.68 -5.21 -0.15
C ILE A 164 -13.80 -4.93 -1.65
N ARG A 165 -12.99 -5.63 -2.44
CA ARG A 165 -13.08 -5.56 -3.90
C ARG A 165 -13.73 -6.82 -4.43
N MET A 166 -14.87 -6.65 -5.07
CA MET A 166 -15.48 -7.66 -5.94
C MET A 166 -15.33 -7.17 -7.37
N ARG A 167 -14.40 -7.77 -8.11
CA ARG A 167 -14.32 -7.63 -9.56
C ARG A 167 -14.84 -8.93 -10.16
N GLN A 168 -16.13 -8.99 -10.42
CA GLN A 168 -16.73 -10.02 -11.25
C GLN A 168 -17.34 -9.33 -12.46
N GLN A 169 -16.95 -9.77 -13.65
CA GLN A 169 -17.57 -9.38 -14.91
C GLN A 169 -19.04 -9.84 -14.83
N ASP A 170 -19.97 -8.93 -15.12
CA ASP A 170 -21.44 -9.17 -15.18
C ASP A 170 -22.23 -9.26 -13.86
N VAL A 171 -21.61 -9.01 -12.70
CA VAL A 171 -22.34 -8.77 -11.44
C VAL A 171 -22.08 -7.35 -10.98
N ALA A 172 -23.13 -6.61 -10.59
CA ALA A 172 -22.98 -5.31 -9.96
C ALA A 172 -22.04 -5.45 -8.75
N GLY A 173 -20.79 -5.01 -8.91
CA GLY A 173 -19.82 -4.99 -7.82
C GLY A 173 -20.26 -4.05 -6.70
N VAL A 174 -19.53 -4.07 -5.59
CA VAL A 174 -19.76 -3.14 -4.46
C VAL A 174 -19.75 -1.71 -4.98
N PRO A 175 -20.82 -0.90 -4.79
CA PRO A 175 -20.85 0.45 -5.34
C PRO A 175 -19.84 1.36 -4.64
N VAL A 176 -19.55 2.51 -5.26
CA VAL A 176 -18.79 3.60 -4.63
C VAL A 176 -19.66 4.19 -3.53
N PHE A 177 -19.09 4.36 -2.34
CA PHE A 177 -19.81 4.88 -1.17
C PHE A 177 -19.57 6.37 -1.00
N VAL A 178 -18.35 6.85 -1.27
CA VAL A 178 -18.00 8.27 -1.24
C VAL A 178 -17.35 8.66 -2.57
N ASP A 179 -17.73 9.81 -3.10
CA ASP A 179 -17.37 10.29 -4.43
C ASP A 179 -17.46 11.81 -4.53
N THR A 180 -16.33 12.48 -4.77
CA THR A 180 -16.31 13.94 -5.00
C THR A 180 -17.02 14.35 -6.29
N GLY A 181 -17.26 13.42 -7.20
CA GLY A 181 -17.51 13.72 -8.61
C GLY A 181 -16.24 14.22 -9.31
N GLU A 182 -16.37 14.51 -10.61
CA GLU A 182 -15.27 15.08 -11.40
C GLU A 182 -15.09 16.57 -11.10
N MET A 183 -13.86 16.96 -10.77
CA MET A 183 -13.44 18.35 -10.59
C MET A 183 -12.51 18.74 -11.74
N PRO A 184 -13.03 19.34 -12.83
CA PRO A 184 -12.25 19.67 -14.03
C PRO A 184 -11.35 20.91 -13.86
N ASP A 185 -11.56 21.71 -12.83
CA ASP A 185 -10.86 22.97 -12.58
C ASP A 185 -9.73 22.83 -11.54
N VAL A 186 -9.40 21.61 -11.13
CA VAL A 186 -8.19 21.37 -10.32
C VAL A 186 -6.98 21.56 -11.19
N SER A 187 -6.01 22.33 -10.71
CA SER A 187 -4.72 22.56 -11.39
C SER A 187 -3.56 21.86 -10.69
N GLN A 188 -3.60 21.79 -9.34
CA GLN A 188 -2.52 21.28 -8.50
C GLN A 188 -3.09 20.48 -7.33
N ILE A 189 -2.33 19.50 -6.87
CA ILE A 189 -2.64 18.65 -5.74
C ILE A 189 -1.40 18.57 -4.84
N TYR A 190 -1.59 18.82 -3.56
CA TYR A 190 -0.58 18.64 -2.52
C TYR A 190 -1.02 17.51 -1.60
N LEU A 191 -0.23 16.43 -1.57
CA LEU A 191 -0.43 15.31 -0.67
C LEU A 191 0.61 15.35 0.44
N ALA A 192 0.18 15.19 1.68
CA ALA A 192 1.06 15.05 2.83
C ALA A 192 0.60 13.85 3.68
N GLY A 193 1.51 12.95 4.00
CA GLY A 193 1.25 11.75 4.78
C GLY A 193 2.19 11.62 5.96
N VAL A 194 1.68 11.08 7.06
CA VAL A 194 2.48 10.62 8.20
C VAL A 194 2.14 9.17 8.52
N GLU A 195 3.14 8.40 8.90
CA GLU A 195 2.99 6.98 9.18
C GLU A 195 3.77 6.55 10.43
N ALA A 196 3.22 5.57 11.13
CA ALA A 196 3.89 4.95 12.26
C ALA A 196 3.55 3.46 12.32
N ALA A 197 4.54 2.65 12.69
CA ALA A 197 4.31 1.25 13.02
C ALA A 197 5.13 0.84 14.24
N TRP A 198 4.48 0.16 15.17
CA TRP A 198 5.11 -0.41 16.35
C TRP A 198 4.92 -1.93 16.34
N VAL A 199 5.99 -2.67 16.59
CA VAL A 199 5.94 -4.13 16.75
C VAL A 199 6.64 -4.49 18.05
N HIS A 200 6.04 -5.41 18.79
CA HIS A 200 6.69 -6.02 19.93
C HIS A 200 6.28 -7.49 20.04
N GLY A 201 7.15 -8.37 19.53
CA GLY A 201 6.87 -9.80 19.48
C GLY A 201 5.65 -10.08 18.61
N PRO A 202 4.60 -10.71 19.15
CA PRO A 202 3.42 -11.08 18.37
C PRO A 202 2.40 -9.96 18.18
N PHE A 203 2.57 -8.83 18.87
CA PHE A 203 1.65 -7.70 18.76
C PHE A 203 2.23 -6.62 17.85
N SER A 204 1.37 -6.04 17.01
CA SER A 204 1.74 -4.89 16.18
C SER A 204 0.62 -3.86 16.08
N VAL A 205 1.00 -2.61 15.88
CA VAL A 205 0.11 -1.49 15.56
C VAL A 205 0.69 -0.73 14.38
N GLN A 206 -0.15 -0.33 13.43
CA GLN A 206 0.24 0.51 12.30
C GLN A 206 -0.85 1.54 12.04
N SER A 207 -0.44 2.75 11.69
CA SER A 207 -1.35 3.86 11.41
C SER A 207 -0.76 4.78 10.37
N GLU A 208 -1.64 5.31 9.51
CA GLU A 208 -1.31 6.38 8.56
C GLU A 208 -2.41 7.42 8.55
N TYR A 209 -2.02 8.66 8.29
CA TYR A 209 -2.93 9.77 8.04
C TYR A 209 -2.42 10.54 6.82
N ILE A 210 -3.30 10.78 5.86
CA ILE A 210 -3.01 11.47 4.61
C ILE A 210 -3.98 12.62 4.42
N GLN A 211 -3.43 13.78 4.10
CA GLN A 211 -4.17 14.97 3.69
C GLN A 211 -3.95 15.22 2.19
N SER A 212 -5.02 15.59 1.49
CA SER A 212 -5.00 15.99 0.09
C SER A 212 -5.59 17.39 -0.07
N GLN A 213 -4.76 18.36 -0.38
CA GLN A 213 -5.19 19.74 -0.68
C GLN A 213 -5.20 19.97 -2.19
N LEU A 214 -6.33 20.40 -2.74
CA LEU A 214 -6.47 20.70 -4.16
C LEU A 214 -6.52 22.21 -4.39
N VAL A 215 -5.81 22.67 -5.43
CA VAL A 215 -5.88 24.06 -5.90
C VAL A 215 -6.75 24.12 -7.14
N ARG A 216 -7.87 24.83 -7.04
CA ARG A 216 -8.86 24.99 -8.09
C ARG A 216 -8.77 26.38 -8.72
N THR A 217 -8.99 26.46 -10.04
CA THR A 217 -8.89 27.71 -10.80
C THR A 217 -10.19 28.51 -10.82
N ALA A 218 -11.33 27.87 -10.56
CA ALA A 218 -12.66 28.48 -10.68
C ALA A 218 -13.51 28.39 -9.40
N ASN A 219 -13.12 27.54 -8.43
CA ASN A 219 -13.85 27.31 -7.19
C ASN A 219 -12.88 27.35 -5.98
N ASP A 220 -13.44 27.31 -4.78
CA ASP A 220 -12.66 27.24 -3.54
C ASP A 220 -11.81 25.96 -3.47
N ASN A 221 -10.68 26.03 -2.76
CA ASN A 221 -9.70 24.97 -2.64
C ASN A 221 -10.08 23.97 -1.54
N PRO A 222 -10.53 22.74 -1.86
CA PRO A 222 -10.87 21.75 -0.85
C PRO A 222 -9.61 21.08 -0.26
N THR A 223 -9.72 20.69 1.00
CA THR A 223 -8.76 19.81 1.69
C THR A 223 -9.48 18.59 2.22
N PHE A 224 -9.04 17.42 1.77
CA PHE A 224 -9.62 16.13 2.18
C PHE A 224 -8.66 15.35 3.08
N HIS A 225 -9.23 14.47 3.89
CA HIS A 225 -8.51 13.77 4.95
C HIS A 225 -8.90 12.30 4.97
N ALA A 226 -7.92 11.42 5.17
CA ALA A 226 -8.16 10.01 5.35
C ALA A 226 -7.10 9.40 6.25
N GLY A 227 -7.48 8.40 7.01
CA GLY A 227 -6.56 7.73 7.91
C GLY A 227 -7.03 6.36 8.32
N TYR A 228 -6.14 5.65 8.99
CA TYR A 228 -6.46 4.40 9.64
C TYR A 228 -5.54 4.14 10.83
N VAL A 229 -6.01 3.29 11.73
CA VAL A 229 -5.17 2.58 12.69
C VAL A 229 -5.61 1.14 12.73
N TYR A 230 -4.66 0.22 12.79
CA TYR A 230 -4.95 -1.17 13.07
C TYR A 230 -3.99 -1.76 14.08
N GLY A 231 -4.50 -2.74 14.82
CA GLY A 231 -3.71 -3.64 15.64
C GLY A 231 -3.80 -5.07 15.10
N SER A 232 -2.72 -5.83 15.20
CA SER A 232 -2.74 -7.27 14.96
C SER A 232 -1.99 -8.05 16.03
N TRP A 233 -2.42 -9.30 16.23
CA TRP A 233 -1.86 -10.22 17.21
C TRP A 233 -1.77 -11.64 16.66
N PHE A 234 -0.55 -12.19 16.63
CA PHE A 234 -0.30 -13.60 16.35
C PHE A 234 -0.55 -14.48 17.58
N LEU A 235 -1.63 -15.26 17.56
CA LEU A 235 -2.02 -16.18 18.63
C LEU A 235 -1.02 -17.32 18.83
N THR A 236 -0.34 -17.70 17.74
CA THR A 236 0.67 -18.76 17.67
C THR A 236 2.09 -18.29 18.00
N GLY A 237 2.26 -16.98 18.27
CA GLY A 237 3.50 -16.40 18.78
C GLY A 237 4.53 -15.99 17.73
N GLU A 238 4.25 -16.04 16.44
CA GLU A 238 5.02 -15.36 15.40
C GLU A 238 4.97 -13.83 15.58
N GLY A 239 5.79 -13.08 14.86
CA GLY A 239 5.70 -11.63 14.77
C GLY A 239 5.74 -11.16 13.31
N ARG A 240 5.33 -9.92 13.06
CA ARG A 240 5.49 -9.32 11.73
C ARG A 240 6.98 -9.14 11.42
N SER A 241 7.40 -9.64 10.27
CA SER A 241 8.75 -9.42 9.76
C SER A 241 8.85 -8.07 9.06
N TYR A 242 9.98 -7.39 9.20
CA TYR A 242 10.19 -6.04 8.70
C TYR A 242 11.47 -5.93 7.86
N SER A 243 11.34 -5.10 6.82
CA SER A 243 12.27 -4.72 5.75
C SER A 243 12.85 -5.86 4.92
N PRO A 244 12.41 -6.06 3.67
CA PRO A 244 13.21 -6.82 2.71
C PRO A 244 14.51 -6.07 2.43
N THR A 245 15.42 -6.82 1.83
CA THR A 245 16.62 -6.29 1.20
C THR A 245 16.38 -6.23 -0.32
N SER A 246 16.96 -5.26 -1.04
CA SER A 246 16.89 -5.20 -2.51
C SER A 246 17.36 -6.51 -3.17
N ILE A 247 17.21 -6.65 -4.49
CA ILE A 247 17.56 -7.92 -5.16
C ILE A 247 19.03 -8.31 -4.90
N LEU A 248 19.94 -7.33 -4.87
CA LEU A 248 21.35 -7.54 -4.51
C LEU A 248 21.64 -7.56 -3.01
N GLY A 249 20.63 -7.42 -2.16
CA GLY A 249 20.79 -7.42 -0.72
C GLY A 249 21.44 -6.15 -0.16
N ARG A 250 21.30 -5.00 -0.85
CA ARG A 250 22.05 -3.77 -0.50
C ARG A 250 21.20 -2.59 -0.02
N PHE A 251 19.88 -2.70 -0.07
CA PHE A 251 18.97 -1.63 0.35
C PHE A 251 17.80 -2.18 1.17
N ARG A 252 17.46 -1.49 2.26
CA ARG A 252 16.29 -1.77 3.10
C ARG A 252 15.12 -0.87 2.71
N GLU A 253 14.07 -1.48 2.16
CA GLU A 253 12.85 -0.75 1.72
C GLU A 253 12.05 -0.17 2.88
N GLY A 254 12.21 -0.68 4.10
CA GLY A 254 11.46 -0.19 5.26
C GLY A 254 9.97 -0.56 5.26
N ILE A 255 9.63 -1.71 4.67
CA ILE A 255 8.26 -2.24 4.59
C ILE A 255 8.08 -3.56 5.34
N PHE A 256 6.84 -3.97 5.59
CA PHE A 256 6.56 -5.28 6.16
C PHE A 256 6.66 -6.41 5.14
N GLN A 257 7.00 -7.60 5.62
CA GLN A 257 7.27 -8.78 4.80
C GLN A 257 6.30 -9.92 5.05
N ARG A 258 6.48 -10.95 4.22
CA ARG A 258 5.93 -12.29 4.41
C ARG A 258 6.15 -12.81 5.83
N ILE A 259 5.11 -13.44 6.36
CA ILE A 259 5.16 -14.18 7.62
C ILE A 259 5.73 -15.58 7.38
N THR A 260 6.65 -16.01 8.25
CA THR A 260 7.15 -17.39 8.26
C THR A 260 6.60 -18.07 9.51
N PRO A 261 5.64 -19.00 9.37
CA PRO A 261 5.12 -19.77 10.51
C PRO A 261 6.21 -20.56 11.23
N ARG A 262 6.10 -20.70 12.56
CA ARG A 262 6.98 -21.56 13.37
C ARG A 262 6.87 -23.04 12.98
N SER A 263 5.69 -23.44 12.54
CA SER A 263 5.41 -24.78 12.01
C SER A 263 4.45 -24.65 10.83
N ASN A 264 4.71 -25.39 9.76
CA ASN A 264 3.77 -25.46 8.65
C ASN A 264 2.60 -26.37 9.03
N VAL A 265 1.40 -26.03 8.56
CA VAL A 265 0.29 -26.97 8.53
C VAL A 265 0.66 -28.08 7.55
N PHE A 266 0.52 -29.32 8.00
CA PHE A 266 0.82 -30.53 7.23
C PHE A 266 2.32 -30.74 6.97
N ASP A 267 3.19 -30.39 7.93
CA ASP A 267 4.60 -30.77 7.81
C ASP A 267 4.74 -32.30 7.79
N ARG A 268 5.37 -32.82 6.73
CA ARG A 268 5.58 -34.26 6.46
C ARG A 268 6.93 -34.76 7.01
N SER A 269 7.72 -33.88 7.63
CA SER A 269 9.10 -34.15 8.01
C SER A 269 9.26 -35.27 9.04
N GLU A 270 8.24 -35.58 9.82
CA GLU A 270 8.28 -36.66 10.79
C GLU A 270 7.38 -37.82 10.37
N ARG A 271 7.89 -39.06 10.53
CA ARG A 271 7.20 -40.33 10.27
C ARG A 271 5.97 -40.58 11.17
N GLN A 272 5.37 -39.52 11.73
CA GLN A 272 4.21 -39.53 12.60
C GLN A 272 3.25 -38.38 12.24
N GLY A 273 2.43 -38.61 11.21
CA GLY A 273 1.18 -37.89 11.01
C GLY A 273 1.28 -36.41 10.65
N TRP A 274 0.10 -35.82 10.47
CA TRP A 274 -0.10 -34.43 10.12
C TRP A 274 0.11 -33.57 11.37
N THR A 275 1.19 -32.78 11.42
CA THR A 275 1.50 -31.90 12.55
C THR A 275 1.58 -30.43 12.11
N GLY A 276 1.50 -29.51 13.08
CA GLY A 276 1.61 -28.05 12.88
C GLY A 276 0.28 -27.33 12.69
N LEU A 277 0.16 -26.15 13.32
CA LEU A 277 -1.04 -25.28 13.25
C LEU A 277 -0.87 -24.12 12.27
N GLY A 278 0.30 -23.92 11.66
CA GLY A 278 0.57 -22.69 10.93
C GLY A 278 0.71 -21.50 11.87
N ALA A 279 0.60 -20.29 11.33
CA ALA A 279 0.47 -19.07 12.12
C ALA A 279 -0.97 -18.54 12.05
N MET A 280 -1.53 -18.15 13.19
CA MET A 280 -2.87 -17.53 13.28
C MET A 280 -2.74 -16.09 13.77
N GLU A 281 -3.23 -15.15 12.99
CA GLU A 281 -3.24 -13.72 13.31
C GLU A 281 -4.69 -13.20 13.36
N LEU A 282 -4.99 -12.46 14.43
CA LEU A 282 -6.18 -11.65 14.52
C LEU A 282 -5.81 -10.19 14.26
N ALA A 283 -6.68 -9.44 13.59
CA ALA A 283 -6.46 -8.03 13.34
C ALA A 283 -7.76 -7.23 13.39
N VAL A 284 -7.68 -5.98 13.82
CA VAL A 284 -8.80 -5.01 13.79
C VAL A 284 -8.28 -3.69 13.26
N ARG A 285 -8.99 -3.11 12.29
CA ARG A 285 -8.71 -1.80 11.70
C ARG A 285 -9.92 -0.90 11.83
N TRP A 286 -9.69 0.34 12.25
CA TRP A 286 -10.58 1.47 12.00
C TRP A 286 -9.97 2.32 10.90
N SER A 287 -10.76 2.74 9.93
CA SER A 287 -10.34 3.64 8.86
C SER A 287 -11.45 4.65 8.56
N TYR A 288 -11.07 5.82 8.10
CA TYR A 288 -12.03 6.85 7.69
C TYR A 288 -11.53 7.63 6.47
N ILE A 289 -12.46 8.28 5.80
CA ILE A 289 -12.21 9.26 4.75
C ILE A 289 -13.29 10.34 4.79
N ASP A 290 -12.87 11.59 4.65
CA ASP A 290 -13.73 12.75 4.53
C ASP A 290 -13.46 13.48 3.22
N LEU A 291 -14.47 13.50 2.34
CA LEU A 291 -14.46 14.16 1.04
C LEU A 291 -15.38 15.40 1.01
N ASN A 292 -15.74 15.96 2.17
CA ASN A 292 -16.58 17.15 2.27
C ASN A 292 -15.76 18.39 2.67
N ASP A 293 -15.50 19.27 1.71
CA ASP A 293 -14.89 20.58 1.99
C ASP A 293 -15.10 21.55 0.83
N ALA A 294 -15.05 22.86 1.09
CA ALA A 294 -15.06 23.92 0.08
C ALA A 294 -16.15 23.77 -1.01
N GLY A 295 -17.37 23.36 -0.60
CA GLY A 295 -18.52 23.13 -1.47
C GLY A 295 -18.54 21.78 -2.19
N VAL A 296 -17.48 20.96 -2.08
CA VAL A 296 -17.49 19.56 -2.51
C VAL A 296 -18.25 18.73 -1.47
N ARG A 297 -19.20 17.92 -1.94
CA ARG A 297 -20.08 17.07 -1.12
C ARG A 297 -19.79 15.61 -1.39
N GLY A 298 -18.53 15.20 -1.19
CA GLY A 298 -18.07 13.86 -1.58
C GLY A 298 -18.47 12.74 -0.62
N GLY A 299 -18.99 13.07 0.55
CA GLY A 299 -19.36 12.10 1.58
C GLY A 299 -18.24 11.77 2.57
N TYR A 300 -18.66 11.26 3.71
CA TYR A 300 -17.80 10.81 4.80
C TYR A 300 -18.05 9.34 5.05
N MET A 301 -17.01 8.54 5.22
CA MET A 301 -17.16 7.11 5.52
C MET A 301 -16.16 6.69 6.58
N GLU A 302 -16.67 6.01 7.61
CA GLU A 302 -15.88 5.24 8.56
C GLU A 302 -16.04 3.75 8.29
N GLU A 303 -15.05 2.97 8.69
CA GLU A 303 -15.09 1.53 8.52
C GLU A 303 -14.34 0.79 9.61
N MET A 304 -15.00 -0.21 10.19
CA MET A 304 -14.38 -1.23 11.01
C MET A 304 -14.14 -2.50 10.19
N THR A 305 -12.89 -2.97 10.17
CA THR A 305 -12.53 -4.27 9.58
C THR A 305 -11.99 -5.21 10.66
N TYR A 306 -12.57 -6.39 10.76
CA TYR A 306 -12.13 -7.48 11.62
C TYR A 306 -11.55 -8.59 10.75
N GLY A 307 -10.30 -8.98 11.01
CA GLY A 307 -9.55 -9.93 10.19
C GLY A 307 -9.07 -11.15 10.98
N VAL A 308 -9.16 -12.31 10.33
CA VAL A 308 -8.50 -13.55 10.76
C VAL A 308 -7.64 -14.04 9.60
N ASN A 309 -6.34 -14.20 9.84
CA ASN A 309 -5.39 -14.73 8.87
C ASN A 309 -4.82 -16.05 9.38
N TRP A 310 -4.87 -17.07 8.53
CA TRP A 310 -4.25 -18.36 8.79
C TRP A 310 -3.16 -18.64 7.75
N TYR A 311 -1.92 -18.55 8.18
CA TYR A 311 -0.74 -18.81 7.38
C TYR A 311 -0.41 -20.29 7.49
N LEU A 312 -0.84 -21.08 6.50
CA LEU A 312 -0.66 -22.52 6.48
C LEU A 312 0.82 -22.88 6.34
N ASN A 313 1.54 -22.13 5.52
CA ASN A 313 2.99 -22.22 5.36
C ASN A 313 3.48 -20.87 4.82
N LYS A 314 4.77 -20.75 4.50
CA LYS A 314 5.36 -19.53 3.96
C LYS A 314 4.63 -19.01 2.70
N TYR A 315 4.07 -19.88 1.88
CA TYR A 315 3.52 -19.56 0.55
C TYR A 315 2.00 -19.63 0.47
N THR A 316 1.31 -20.09 1.52
CA THR A 316 -0.13 -20.29 1.50
C THR A 316 -0.79 -19.63 2.70
N ARG A 317 -1.79 -18.78 2.42
CA ARG A 317 -2.54 -18.03 3.42
C ARG A 317 -4.04 -18.09 3.11
N VAL A 318 -4.83 -18.31 4.15
CA VAL A 318 -6.30 -18.14 4.11
C VAL A 318 -6.65 -16.92 4.95
N SER A 319 -7.56 -16.07 4.47
CA SER A 319 -7.90 -14.82 5.16
C SER A 319 -9.38 -14.54 5.09
N LEU A 320 -9.97 -14.28 6.25
CA LEU A 320 -11.37 -13.90 6.41
C LEU A 320 -11.43 -12.48 6.96
N ASN A 321 -12.14 -11.58 6.31
CA ASN A 321 -12.42 -10.24 6.81
C ASN A 321 -13.93 -10.01 6.89
N TYR A 322 -14.38 -9.43 8.00
CA TYR A 322 -15.70 -8.83 8.15
C TYR A 322 -15.52 -7.31 8.18
N VAL A 323 -16.21 -6.61 7.29
CA VAL A 323 -16.09 -5.18 7.07
C VAL A 323 -17.45 -4.54 7.30
N ARG A 324 -17.50 -3.54 8.18
CA ARG A 324 -18.68 -2.74 8.49
C ARG A 324 -18.38 -1.27 8.20
N PRO A 325 -18.73 -0.77 7.01
CA PRO A 325 -18.69 0.65 6.71
C PRO A 325 -19.95 1.35 7.25
N ASP A 326 -19.74 2.55 7.78
CA ASP A 326 -20.76 3.50 8.17
C ASP A 326 -20.58 4.76 7.30
N LEU A 327 -21.53 5.01 6.40
CA LEU A 327 -21.52 6.09 5.42
C LEU A 327 -22.40 7.24 5.89
N HIS A 328 -21.85 8.46 5.88
CA HIS A 328 -22.59 9.69 6.06
C HIS A 328 -22.64 10.43 4.71
N ASP A 329 -23.72 10.21 3.97
CA ASP A 329 -23.97 10.88 2.69
C ASP A 329 -24.59 12.26 2.96
N PRO A 330 -24.08 13.34 2.33
CA PRO A 330 -24.54 14.70 2.59
C PRO A 330 -25.97 14.96 2.10
N ASP A 331 -26.49 14.15 1.18
CA ASP A 331 -27.81 14.31 0.56
C ASP A 331 -28.80 13.22 1.03
N GLN A 332 -28.33 12.01 1.30
CA GLN A 332 -29.15 10.84 1.67
C GLN A 332 -29.11 10.51 3.18
N GLY A 333 -28.15 11.06 3.94
CA GLY A 333 -27.99 10.79 5.37
C GLY A 333 -27.14 9.56 5.67
N GLU A 334 -27.30 9.04 6.89
CA GLU A 334 -26.49 7.92 7.40
C GLU A 334 -26.98 6.56 6.89
N SER A 335 -26.06 5.67 6.54
CA SER A 335 -26.34 4.28 6.18
C SER A 335 -25.18 3.36 6.55
N ASP A 336 -25.45 2.09 6.81
CA ASP A 336 -24.42 1.09 7.11
C ASP A 336 -24.52 -0.14 6.20
N ALA A 337 -23.44 -0.92 6.14
CA ALA A 337 -23.44 -2.19 5.42
C ALA A 337 -22.65 -3.27 6.18
N ASN A 338 -22.83 -4.52 5.76
CA ASN A 338 -22.12 -5.67 6.30
C ASN A 338 -21.52 -6.46 5.16
N MET A 339 -20.21 -6.65 5.16
CA MET A 339 -19.49 -7.28 4.05
C MET A 339 -18.52 -8.34 4.58
N TYR A 340 -18.42 -9.46 3.87
CA TYR A 340 -17.55 -10.58 4.24
C TYR A 340 -16.66 -10.93 3.06
N SER A 341 -15.37 -11.10 3.32
CA SER A 341 -14.36 -11.43 2.31
C SER A 341 -13.56 -12.65 2.75
N LEU A 342 -13.57 -13.71 1.93
CA LEU A 342 -12.71 -14.88 2.09
C LEU A 342 -11.70 -14.92 0.95
N ARG A 343 -10.41 -15.03 1.27
CA ARG A 343 -9.32 -15.09 0.31
C ARG A 343 -8.45 -16.32 0.56
N PHE A 344 -8.17 -17.05 -0.51
CA PHE A 344 -7.13 -18.08 -0.56
C PHE A 344 -5.97 -17.53 -1.40
N GLN A 345 -4.80 -17.39 -0.80
CA GLN A 345 -3.61 -16.84 -1.45
C GLN A 345 -2.53 -17.90 -1.56
N PHE A 346 -1.96 -18.02 -2.76
CA PHE A 346 -0.83 -18.89 -3.09
C PHE A 346 0.26 -18.05 -3.75
N GLU A 347 1.51 -18.26 -3.34
CA GLU A 347 2.70 -17.60 -3.89
C GLU A 347 3.68 -18.66 -4.44
N PHE A 348 4.27 -18.41 -5.60
CA PHE A 348 5.23 -19.31 -6.25
C PHE A 348 6.27 -18.56 -7.07
#